data_AF-A0A0F9HLX8-F1
#
_entry.id   AF-A0A0F9HLX8-F1
#
_cell.length_a   1.000
_cell.length_b   1.000
_cell.length_c   1.000
_cell.angle_alpha   90.00
_cell.angle_beta   90.00
_cell.angle_gamma   90.00
#
_symmetry.space_group_name_H-M   'P 1'
#
loop_
_entity.id
_entity.type
_entity.pdbx_description
1 polymer ?
#
loop_
_entity_poly.entity_id
_entity_poly.type
_entity_poly.pdbx_seq_one_letter_code
_entity_poly.pdbx_strand_id
1 'polypeptide(L)'
;MARTTATEVRIIMDNLTTSAMSSTDVDSYILGANALVTKILGDDSTIGAVLLEDIERWFTAHMIACTRHRTTTEEKVGEAAVKFTGQFKENLSSTPYGQMVLQLDITGKMANIGKKVASIYAVKSFD
;
A
#
# COMPACT_ATOMS: atom_id res chain seq x y z
N MET A 1 2.43 -14.35 -11.20
CA MET A 1 3.83 -13.96 -10.98
C MET A 1 3.84 -12.54 -10.46
N ALA A 2 4.81 -12.20 -9.60
CA ALA A 2 5.10 -10.82 -9.23
C ALA A 2 5.41 -9.99 -10.47
N ARG A 3 4.94 -8.75 -10.49
CA ARG A 3 5.15 -7.76 -11.56
C ARG A 3 6.36 -6.88 -11.26
N THR A 4 6.69 -6.67 -9.99
CA THR A 4 7.86 -5.88 -9.57
C THR A 4 8.95 -6.73 -8.90
N THR A 5 10.12 -6.13 -8.71
CA THR A 5 11.29 -6.73 -8.06
C THR A 5 11.70 -5.99 -6.78
N ALA A 6 12.43 -6.68 -5.89
CA ALA A 6 12.96 -6.05 -4.68
C ALA A 6 13.86 -4.84 -4.97
N THR A 7 14.59 -4.83 -6.09
CA THR A 7 15.43 -3.68 -6.48
C THR A 7 14.58 -2.44 -6.74
N GLU A 8 13.47 -2.56 -7.45
CA GLU A 8 12.61 -1.43 -7.78
C GLU A 8 11.88 -0.87 -6.56
N VAL A 9 11.48 -1.72 -5.62
CA VAL A 9 10.90 -1.30 -4.34
C VAL A 9 11.92 -0.51 -3.52
N ARG A 10 13.20 -0.89 -3.54
CA ARG A 10 14.25 -0.14 -2.85
C ARG A 10 14.50 1.23 -3.45
N ILE A 11 14.36 1.38 -4.78
CA ILE A 11 14.54 2.69 -5.44
C ILE A 11 13.56 3.73 -4.91
N ILE A 12 12.33 3.34 -4.55
CA ILE A 12 11.32 4.27 -4.03
C ILE A 12 11.36 4.44 -2.50
N MET A 13 12.16 3.63 -1.79
CA MET A 13 12.30 3.68 -0.34
C MET A 13 13.74 4.01 0.04
N ASP A 14 14.04 5.30 0.18
CA ASP A 14 15.39 5.81 0.51
C ASP A 14 16.00 5.19 1.78
N ASN A 15 15.15 4.74 2.72
CA ASN A 15 15.54 4.13 3.98
C ASN A 15 15.68 2.59 3.93
N LEU A 16 15.39 1.95 2.80
CA LEU A 16 15.38 0.49 2.67
C LEU A 16 16.70 -0.04 2.11
N THR A 17 17.75 0.00 2.91
CA THR A 17 19.05 -0.55 2.55
C THR A 17 19.05 -2.08 2.58
N THR A 18 20.00 -2.71 1.86
CA THR A 18 20.20 -4.17 1.90
C THR A 18 20.63 -4.69 3.27
N SER A 19 21.20 -3.83 4.11
CA SER A 19 21.53 -4.11 5.51
C SER A 19 20.31 -4.04 6.44
N ALA A 20 19.30 -3.24 6.09
CA ALA A 20 18.08 -3.11 6.87
C ALA A 20 17.09 -4.26 6.62
N MET A 21 17.02 -4.74 5.37
CA MET A 21 16.13 -5.84 5.01
C MET A 21 16.70 -6.64 3.84
N SER A 22 16.67 -7.97 3.94
CA SER A 22 17.16 -8.86 2.88
C SER A 22 16.22 -8.85 1.67
N SER A 23 16.73 -9.19 0.47
CA SER A 23 15.86 -9.26 -0.72
C SER A 23 14.78 -10.33 -0.59
N THR A 24 15.06 -11.45 0.08
CA THR A 24 14.07 -12.51 0.38
C THR A 24 12.92 -12.02 1.25
N ASP A 25 13.19 -11.12 2.19
CA ASP A 25 12.13 -10.50 2.99
C ASP A 25 11.27 -9.58 2.12
N VAL A 26 11.89 -8.72 1.28
CA VAL A 26 11.17 -7.85 0.34
C VAL A 26 10.30 -8.68 -0.60
N ASP A 27 10.82 -9.78 -1.14
CA ASP A 27 10.09 -10.68 -2.04
C ASP A 27 8.86 -11.28 -1.36
N SER A 28 8.92 -11.55 -0.05
CA SER A 28 7.76 -12.02 0.71
C SER A 28 6.65 -10.96 0.80
N TYR A 29 7.02 -9.67 0.92
CA TYR A 29 6.06 -8.56 0.84
C TYR A 29 5.51 -8.40 -0.59
N ILE A 30 6.37 -8.51 -1.61
CA ILE A 30 5.95 -8.46 -3.02
C ILE A 30 4.94 -9.55 -3.34
N LEU A 31 5.13 -10.78 -2.82
CA LEU A 31 4.18 -11.87 -2.99
C LEU A 31 2.81 -11.54 -2.38
N GLY A 32 2.80 -10.97 -1.17
CA GLY A 32 1.57 -10.51 -0.53
C GLY A 32 0.87 -9.40 -1.31
N ALA A 33 1.65 -8.41 -1.78
CA ALA A 33 1.16 -7.31 -2.60
C ALA A 33 0.58 -7.82 -3.93
N ASN A 34 1.29 -8.71 -4.63
CA ASN A 34 0.86 -9.31 -5.87
C ASN A 34 -0.46 -10.06 -5.73
N ALA A 35 -0.62 -10.84 -4.67
CA ALA A 35 -1.85 -11.58 -4.40
C ALA A 35 -3.04 -10.63 -4.23
N LEU A 36 -2.88 -9.54 -3.46
CA LEU A 36 -3.96 -8.59 -3.21
C LEU A 36 -4.27 -7.75 -4.45
N VAL A 37 -3.26 -7.19 -5.11
CA VAL A 37 -3.42 -6.38 -6.33
C VAL A 37 -4.07 -7.21 -7.43
N THR A 38 -3.61 -8.45 -7.63
CA THR A 38 -4.24 -9.35 -8.61
C THR A 38 -5.68 -9.66 -8.25
N LYS A 39 -6.00 -9.86 -6.96
CA LYS A 39 -7.37 -10.15 -6.53
C LYS A 39 -8.34 -8.97 -6.75
N ILE A 40 -7.85 -7.75 -6.63
CA ILE A 40 -8.69 -6.54 -6.67
C ILE A 40 -8.76 -5.93 -8.07
N LEU A 41 -7.62 -5.84 -8.74
CA LEU A 41 -7.44 -5.14 -10.01
C LEU A 41 -7.15 -6.07 -11.19
N GLY A 42 -6.89 -7.36 -10.95
CA GLY A 42 -6.45 -8.28 -12.01
C GLY A 42 -7.45 -8.49 -13.15
N ASP A 43 -8.74 -8.36 -12.86
CA ASP A 43 -9.82 -8.48 -13.87
C ASP A 43 -10.21 -7.11 -14.47
N ASP A 44 -9.53 -6.03 -14.08
CA ASP A 44 -9.85 -4.68 -14.54
C ASP A 44 -9.11 -4.33 -15.84
N SER A 45 -9.83 -4.32 -16.95
CA SER A 45 -9.27 -3.98 -18.27
C SER A 45 -8.95 -2.49 -18.44
N THR A 46 -9.37 -1.62 -17.52
CA THR A 46 -9.09 -0.17 -17.60
C THR A 46 -7.69 0.18 -17.11
N ILE A 47 -7.08 -0.71 -16.33
CA ILE A 47 -5.73 -0.55 -15.81
C ILE A 47 -4.76 -1.38 -16.66
N GLY A 48 -3.77 -0.71 -17.24
CA GLY A 48 -2.71 -1.37 -18.01
C GLY A 48 -1.70 -2.11 -17.13
N ALA A 49 -0.96 -3.03 -17.74
CA ALA A 49 0.06 -3.84 -17.04
C ALA A 49 1.13 -2.98 -16.32
N VAL A 50 1.52 -1.85 -16.91
CA VAL A 50 2.48 -0.90 -16.32
C VAL A 50 1.94 -0.29 -15.03
N LEU A 51 0.67 0.13 -15.02
CA LEU A 51 0.04 0.67 -13.81
C LEU A 51 -0.14 -0.40 -12.73
N LEU A 52 -0.45 -1.66 -13.10
CA LEU A 52 -0.51 -2.77 -12.13
C LEU A 52 0.84 -3.01 -11.48
N GLU A 53 1.92 -2.94 -12.25
CA GLU A 53 3.28 -3.09 -11.73
C GLU A 53 3.63 -1.95 -10.76
N ASP A 54 3.39 -0.70 -11.15
CA ASP A 54 3.64 0.45 -10.27
C ASP A 54 2.79 0.37 -9.00
N ILE A 55 1.50 0.05 -9.11
CA ILE A 55 0.62 -0.13 -7.94
C ILE A 55 1.17 -1.23 -7.02
N GLU A 56 1.61 -2.37 -7.55
CA GLU A 56 2.21 -3.45 -6.77
C GLU A 56 3.50 -3.00 -6.05
N ARG A 57 4.34 -2.21 -6.73
CA ARG A 57 5.58 -1.65 -6.17
C ARG A 57 5.31 -0.69 -5.02
N TRP A 58 4.43 0.29 -5.23
CA TRP A 58 4.06 1.27 -4.20
C TRP A 58 3.29 0.62 -3.05
N PHE A 59 2.45 -0.39 -3.33
CA PHE A 59 1.73 -1.12 -2.30
C PHE A 59 2.68 -1.99 -1.45
N THR A 60 3.68 -2.61 -2.07
CA THR A 60 4.76 -3.31 -1.34
C THR A 60 5.48 -2.35 -0.38
N ALA A 61 5.88 -1.17 -0.87
CA ALA A 61 6.53 -0.16 -0.04
C ALA A 61 5.64 0.31 1.13
N HIS A 62 4.34 0.48 0.88
CA HIS A 62 3.37 0.77 1.93
C HIS A 62 3.33 -0.32 3.02
N MET A 63 3.26 -1.59 2.64
CA MET A 63 3.25 -2.71 3.59
C MET A 63 4.52 -2.75 4.46
N ILE A 64 5.69 -2.49 3.86
CA ILE A 64 6.97 -2.44 4.56
C ILE A 64 7.01 -1.25 5.54
N ALA A 65 6.58 -0.06 5.10
CA ALA A 65 6.55 1.15 5.92
C ALA A 65 5.60 1.01 7.13
N CYS A 66 4.46 0.36 6.95
CA CYS A 66 3.50 0.11 8.04
C CYS A 66 4.04 -0.85 9.11
N THR A 67 4.86 -1.84 8.72
CA THR A 67 5.23 -2.96 9.58
C THR A 67 6.64 -2.86 10.17
N ARG A 68 7.63 -2.47 9.37
CA ARG A 68 9.05 -2.55 9.75
C ARG A 68 9.79 -1.22 9.68
N HIS A 69 9.41 -0.33 8.76
CA HIS A 69 10.05 0.97 8.59
C HIS A 69 9.06 2.10 8.81
N ARG A 70 8.62 2.25 10.07
CA ARG A 70 7.70 3.34 10.43
C ARG A 70 8.41 4.68 10.25
N THR A 71 7.86 5.52 9.38
CA THR A 71 8.34 6.89 9.20
C THR A 71 8.18 7.67 10.52
N THR A 72 9.19 8.44 10.89
CA THR A 72 9.16 9.34 12.05
C THR A 72 8.61 10.69 11.60
N THR A 73 7.64 11.23 12.33
CA THR A 73 7.02 12.54 12.04
C THR A 73 7.88 13.70 12.48
N GLU A 74 8.62 13.48 13.56
CA GLU A 74 9.51 14.44 14.20
C GLU A 74 10.72 13.67 14.69
N GLU A 75 11.91 14.16 14.33
CA GLU A 75 13.19 13.68 14.84
C GLU A 75 13.83 14.86 15.59
N LYS A 76 13.82 14.80 16.92
CA LYS A 76 14.42 15.81 17.80
C LYS A 76 15.71 15.21 18.38
N VAL A 77 16.84 15.92 18.32
CA VAL A 77 18.14 15.43 18.83
C VAL A 77 18.57 16.29 20.03
N GLY A 78 18.67 15.68 21.22
CA GLY A 78 18.90 16.34 22.53
C GLY A 78 17.91 15.85 23.59
N GLU A 79 17.04 16.73 24.10
CA GLU A 79 15.71 16.36 24.64
C GLU A 79 14.88 15.64 23.56
N ALA A 80 15.29 14.43 23.21
CA ALA A 80 14.96 13.76 21.98
C ALA A 80 13.64 12.99 22.14
N ALA A 81 12.57 13.54 21.57
CA ALA A 81 11.30 12.83 21.40
C ALA A 81 11.22 12.30 19.96
N VAL A 82 10.95 11.01 19.82
CA VAL A 82 10.62 10.37 18.54
C VAL A 82 9.11 10.16 18.51
N LYS A 83 8.41 10.83 17.60
CA LYS A 83 6.97 10.64 17.38
C LYS A 83 6.77 9.89 16.08
N PHE A 84 6.35 8.63 16.17
CA PHE A 84 6.05 7.81 14.99
C PHE A 84 4.74 8.26 14.32
N THR A 85 4.73 8.35 12.98
CA THR A 85 3.51 8.66 12.23
C THR A 85 2.54 7.49 12.18
N GLY A 86 1.27 7.83 11.93
CA GLY A 86 0.19 6.92 11.59
C GLY A 86 -1.02 7.22 12.46
N GLN A 87 -1.96 8.02 11.97
CA GLN A 87 -3.30 7.95 12.56
C GLN A 87 -3.81 6.55 12.30
N PHE A 88 -3.95 5.76 13.36
CA PHE A 88 -4.58 4.45 13.28
C PHE A 88 -5.96 4.63 12.63
N LYS A 89 -6.28 3.77 11.65
CA LYS A 89 -7.51 3.75 10.82
C LYS A 89 -7.46 4.50 9.48
N GLU A 90 -6.33 5.10 9.09
CA GLU A 90 -6.21 5.78 7.78
C GLU A 90 -5.91 4.84 6.59
N ASN A 91 -5.76 3.53 6.82
CA ASN A 91 -5.49 2.51 5.77
C ASN A 91 -4.35 2.95 4.83
N LEU A 92 -4.56 2.96 3.50
CA LEU A 92 -3.58 3.40 2.51
C LEU A 92 -3.10 4.85 2.71
N SER A 93 -3.92 5.72 3.30
CA SER A 93 -3.55 7.11 3.55
C SER A 93 -2.56 7.29 4.71
N SER A 94 -2.22 6.22 5.44
CA SER A 94 -1.33 6.27 6.60
C SER A 94 0.15 6.46 6.27
N THR A 95 0.54 6.31 5.00
CA THR A 95 1.92 6.52 4.52
C THR A 95 1.90 7.24 3.17
N PRO A 96 2.97 7.96 2.79
CA PRO A 96 3.11 8.54 1.45
C PRO A 96 3.01 7.48 0.33
N TYR A 97 3.54 6.28 0.57
CA TYR A 97 3.50 5.17 -0.40
C TYR A 97 2.08 4.71 -0.71
N GLY A 98 1.25 4.55 0.32
CA GLY A 98 -0.15 4.19 0.13
C GLY A 98 -1.00 5.31 -0.47
N GLN A 99 -0.66 6.58 -0.23
CA GLN A 99 -1.28 7.71 -0.95
C GLN A 99 -0.96 7.65 -2.45
N MET A 100 0.26 7.25 -2.83
CA MET A 100 0.61 7.03 -4.24
C MET A 100 -0.20 5.89 -4.86
N VAL A 101 -0.43 4.80 -4.13
CA VAL A 101 -1.33 3.71 -4.57
C VAL A 101 -2.73 4.24 -4.90
N LEU A 102 -3.29 5.11 -4.04
CA LEU A 102 -4.60 5.72 -4.27
C LEU A 102 -4.61 6.64 -5.49
N GLN A 103 -3.50 7.31 -5.79
CA GLN A 103 -3.37 8.19 -6.94
C GLN A 103 -3.22 7.41 -8.26
N LEU A 104 -2.53 6.28 -8.24
CA LEU A 104 -2.32 5.43 -9.41
C LEU A 104 -3.53 4.56 -9.74
N ASP A 105 -4.32 4.17 -8.73
CA ASP A 105 -5.57 3.43 -8.94
C ASP A 105 -6.70 4.33 -9.43
N ILE A 106 -6.82 4.44 -10.75
CA ILE A 106 -7.89 5.20 -11.41
C ILE A 106 -9.30 4.60 -11.21
N THR A 107 -9.41 3.36 -10.70
CA THR A 107 -10.69 2.66 -10.51
C THR A 107 -11.31 2.95 -9.14
N GLY A 108 -10.51 3.39 -8.17
CA GLY A 108 -10.92 3.59 -6.79
C GLY A 108 -11.17 2.29 -6.00
N LYS A 109 -10.88 1.11 -6.56
CA LYS A 109 -11.06 -0.18 -5.88
C LYS A 109 -10.11 -0.33 -4.69
N MET A 110 -8.86 0.13 -4.81
CA MET A 110 -7.87 0.13 -3.72
C MET A 110 -8.31 1.02 -2.55
N ALA A 111 -8.97 2.15 -2.83
CA ALA A 111 -9.53 3.05 -1.81
C ALA A 111 -10.64 2.41 -0.96
N ASN A 112 -11.23 1.32 -1.45
CA ASN A 112 -12.29 0.58 -0.77
C ASN A 112 -11.80 -0.69 -0.06
N ILE A 113 -10.49 -0.95 -0.07
CA ILE A 113 -9.90 -2.07 0.66
C ILE A 113 -10.25 -1.96 2.15
N GLY A 114 -10.70 -3.07 2.73
CA GLY A 114 -11.06 -3.15 4.16
C GLY A 114 -12.40 -2.50 4.51
N LYS A 115 -13.12 -1.90 3.56
CA LYS A 115 -14.50 -1.41 3.77
C LYS A 115 -15.51 -2.53 3.51
N LYS A 116 -16.63 -2.51 4.24
CA LYS A 116 -17.77 -3.41 3.98
C LYS A 116 -18.59 -2.86 2.81
N VAL A 117 -19.09 -3.74 1.96
CA VAL A 117 -20.06 -3.38 0.91
C VAL A 117 -21.36 -2.95 1.58
N ALA A 118 -21.83 -1.75 1.27
CA ALA A 118 -23.13 -1.25 1.69
C ALA A 118 -24.08 -1.26 0.48
N SER A 119 -25.30 -1.73 0.67
CA SER A 119 -26.35 -1.76 -0.37
C SER A 119 -27.61 -1.08 0.17
N ILE A 120 -28.18 -0.17 -0.62
CA ILE A 120 -29.48 0.45 -0.34
C ILE A 120 -30.49 -0.15 -1.30
N TYR A 121 -31.60 -0.70 -0.78
CA TYR A 121 -32.72 -1.15 -1.59
C TYR A 121 -33.99 -0.41 -1.16
N ALA A 122 -34.74 0.09 -2.15
CA ALA A 122 -36.01 0.75 -1.90
C ALA A 122 -37.11 -0.31 -1.76
N VAL A 123 -37.81 -0.32 -0.62
CA VAL A 123 -39.03 -1.14 -0.43
C VAL A 123 -40.23 -0.30 -0.89
N LYS A 124 -40.98 -0.79 -1.87
CA LYS A 124 -42.05 -0.02 -2.55
C LYS A 124 -43.34 0.11 -1.72
N SER A 125 -43.58 -0.78 -0.77
CA SER A 125 -44.69 -0.70 0.18
C SER A 125 -44.41 -1.60 1.39
N PHE A 126 -44.88 -1.20 2.56
CA PHE A 126 -44.93 -2.01 3.77
C PHE A 126 -46.41 -2.22 4.10
N ASP A 127 -46.82 -3.45 4.44
CA ASP A 127 -48.14 -3.76 4.98
C ASP A 127 -48.31 -3.25 6.41
#